data_AF-A0A2U3A5X6-F1
#
_entry.id   AF-A0A2U3A5X6-F1
#
_cell.length_a   1.000
_cell.length_b   1.000
_cell.length_c   1.000
_cell.angle_alpha   90.00
_cell.angle_beta   90.00
_cell.angle_gamma   90.00
#
_symmetry.space_group_name_H-M   'P 1'
#
loop_
_entity.id
_entity.type
_entity.pdbx_description
1 polymer ?
#
loop_
_entity_poly.entity_id
_entity_poly.type
_entity_poly.pdbx_seq_one_letter_code
_entity_poly.pdbx_strand_id
1 'polypeptide(L)'
;MLKEAIATRYITPLREGGSLPGLVEADDLGTYVMKFTGAGQGRKTLVAEVLCGELARRLGFRVPRLVTLDLDPVLGLGEPEQQVQDLLRASGGTNLGMDFLSGALGFDPLAFTVDPAEAGRIVWFDALINNVDRSWRNPNLLMWHGELWLIDHGATMIWHHNWPGAEKSAARPYDAADHALARFAPDLASAAADLAPRVTEDLLAEVTAEIPDVWLAGEPGFDTPDELRRAYARTLLARAAVIRDRIQGIK
;
A
#
# COMPACT_ATOMS: atom_id res chain seq x y z
N MET A 1 0.70 3.98 15.84
CA MET A 1 -0.57 3.28 15.57
C MET A 1 -1.45 4.23 14.81
N LEU A 2 -2.17 3.71 13.80
CA LEU A 2 -2.99 4.53 12.92
C LEU A 2 -4.06 5.25 13.73
N LYS A 3 -4.43 6.45 13.29
CA LYS A 3 -5.56 7.15 13.89
C LYS A 3 -6.82 6.33 13.66
N GLU A 4 -7.62 6.16 14.70
CA GLU A 4 -8.91 5.50 14.64
C GLU A 4 -10.02 6.51 14.32
N ALA A 5 -10.99 6.08 13.52
CA ALA A 5 -12.23 6.77 13.28
C ALA A 5 -13.36 5.74 13.06
N ILE A 6 -14.61 6.18 13.19
CA ILE A 6 -15.80 5.35 13.03
C ILE A 6 -16.48 5.74 11.73
N ALA A 7 -16.75 4.79 10.85
CA ALA A 7 -17.55 5.05 9.66
C ALA A 7 -18.97 5.43 10.10
N THR A 8 -19.44 6.59 9.68
CA THR A 8 -20.78 7.10 10.00
C THR A 8 -21.73 7.00 8.82
N ARG A 9 -21.18 6.95 7.60
CA ARG A 9 -21.98 6.81 6.38
C ARG A 9 -21.20 6.12 5.28
N TYR A 10 -21.84 5.14 4.65
CA TYR A 10 -21.40 4.58 3.37
C TYR A 10 -22.00 5.41 2.22
N ILE A 11 -21.16 5.92 1.31
CA ILE A 11 -21.58 6.79 0.22
C ILE A 11 -21.82 5.99 -1.07
N THR A 12 -20.80 5.30 -1.56
CA THR A 12 -20.86 4.57 -2.84
C THR A 12 -19.72 3.57 -2.95
N PRO A 13 -19.91 2.45 -3.67
CA PRO A 13 -18.79 1.63 -4.10
C PRO A 13 -17.95 2.40 -5.13
N LEU A 14 -16.63 2.23 -5.06
CA LEU A 14 -15.68 2.66 -6.09
C LEU A 14 -15.34 1.44 -6.95
N ARG A 15 -15.69 1.52 -8.23
CA ARG A 15 -15.58 0.41 -9.18
C ARG A 15 -14.20 0.37 -9.84
N GLU A 16 -13.16 0.31 -9.01
CA GLU A 16 -11.78 0.14 -9.45
C GLU A 16 -11.30 -1.27 -9.11
N GLY A 17 -10.96 -2.05 -10.15
CA GLY A 17 -10.43 -3.40 -9.99
C GLY A 17 -11.37 -4.40 -9.31
N GLY A 18 -10.77 -5.47 -8.76
CA GLY A 18 -11.51 -6.60 -8.17
C GLY A 18 -11.80 -6.49 -6.67
N SER A 19 -11.37 -5.42 -5.99
CA SER A 19 -11.44 -5.27 -4.53
C SER A 19 -12.66 -4.49 -4.03
N LEU A 20 -13.38 -3.80 -4.93
CA LEU A 20 -14.60 -3.02 -4.66
C LEU A 20 -14.48 -2.13 -3.39
N PRO A 21 -13.50 -1.21 -3.32
CA PRO A 21 -13.41 -0.28 -2.18
C PRO A 21 -14.65 0.63 -2.11
N GLY A 22 -14.89 1.23 -0.95
CA GLY A 22 -16.07 2.07 -0.70
C GLY A 22 -15.70 3.47 -0.27
N LEU A 23 -16.42 4.48 -0.74
CA LEU A 23 -16.30 5.84 -0.22
C LEU A 23 -17.16 5.98 1.04
N VAL A 24 -16.57 6.46 2.13
CA VAL A 24 -17.27 6.61 3.42
C VAL A 24 -16.98 7.96 4.07
N GLU A 25 -17.92 8.44 4.88
CA GLU A 25 -17.71 9.53 5.85
C GLU A 25 -17.47 8.93 7.23
N ALA A 26 -16.65 9.60 8.05
CA ALA A 26 -16.38 9.18 9.42
C ALA A 26 -16.77 10.24 10.46
N ASP A 27 -16.74 9.85 11.73
CA ASP A 27 -17.05 10.69 12.89
C ASP A 27 -16.08 11.87 13.07
N ASP A 28 -14.86 11.75 12.53
CA ASP A 28 -13.86 12.81 12.51
C ASP A 28 -14.04 13.84 11.37
N LEU A 29 -15.19 13.80 10.69
CA LEU A 29 -15.55 14.65 9.55
C LEU A 29 -14.69 14.41 8.29
N GLY A 30 -13.86 13.35 8.29
CA GLY A 30 -13.09 12.93 7.13
C GLY A 30 -13.91 12.13 6.11
N THR A 31 -13.47 12.16 4.86
CA THR A 31 -13.95 11.26 3.80
C THR A 31 -12.82 10.33 3.40
N TYR A 32 -13.12 9.03 3.37
CA TYR A 32 -12.12 7.99 3.17
C TYR A 32 -12.52 7.02 2.08
N VAL A 33 -11.52 6.54 1.34
CA VAL A 33 -11.61 5.29 0.59
C VAL A 33 -11.36 4.14 1.58
N MET A 34 -12.41 3.38 1.88
CA MET A 34 -12.36 2.21 2.73
C MET A 34 -12.00 0.96 1.91
N LYS A 35 -10.96 0.25 2.35
CA LYS A 35 -10.63 -1.10 1.90
C LYS A 35 -11.13 -2.11 2.93
N PHE A 36 -11.96 -3.03 2.47
CA PHE A 36 -12.73 -3.96 3.30
C PHE A 36 -11.93 -5.20 3.71
N THR A 37 -12.01 -5.58 4.98
CA THR A 37 -11.42 -6.82 5.51
C THR A 37 -12.05 -8.08 4.93
N GLY A 38 -13.35 -8.04 4.62
CA GLY A 38 -14.10 -9.13 4.00
C GLY A 38 -13.90 -9.27 2.49
N ALA A 39 -13.08 -8.41 1.86
CA ALA A 39 -12.77 -8.53 0.43
C ALA A 39 -11.97 -9.81 0.14
N GLY A 40 -12.15 -10.40 -1.06
CA GLY A 40 -11.54 -11.68 -1.43
C GLY A 40 -10.00 -11.69 -1.43
N GLN A 41 -9.35 -10.52 -1.46
CA GLN A 41 -7.90 -10.37 -1.33
C GLN A 41 -7.39 -10.60 0.11
N GLY A 42 -8.28 -10.44 1.09
CA GLY A 42 -8.03 -10.71 2.50
C GLY A 42 -7.16 -9.67 3.21
N ARG A 43 -7.00 -9.88 4.52
CA ARG A 43 -6.26 -8.96 5.42
C ARG A 43 -4.82 -8.69 5.02
N LYS A 44 -4.14 -9.60 4.31
CA LYS A 44 -2.73 -9.43 3.90
C LYS A 44 -2.54 -8.22 2.98
N THR A 45 -3.53 -7.93 2.13
CA THR A 45 -3.55 -6.73 1.29
C THR A 45 -3.64 -5.46 2.15
N LEU A 46 -4.42 -5.46 3.23
CA LEU A 46 -4.49 -4.32 4.16
C LEU A 46 -3.17 -4.16 4.93
N VAL A 47 -2.57 -5.27 5.36
CA VAL A 47 -1.24 -5.27 5.99
C VAL A 47 -0.19 -4.67 5.04
N ALA A 48 -0.23 -5.05 3.76
CA ALA A 48 0.67 -4.50 2.75
C ALA A 48 0.45 -3.02 2.50
N GLU A 49 -0.81 -2.58 2.42
CA GLU A 49 -1.14 -1.17 2.27
C GLU A 49 -0.60 -0.32 3.42
N VAL A 50 -0.81 -0.76 4.66
CA VAL A 50 -0.30 -0.04 5.84
C VAL A 50 1.22 -0.03 5.87
N LEU A 51 1.86 -1.21 5.76
CA LEU A 51 3.30 -1.30 5.89
C LEU A 51 4.03 -0.47 4.81
N CYS A 52 3.61 -0.62 3.55
CA CYS A 52 4.24 0.07 2.44
C CYS A 52 3.85 1.55 2.40
N GLY A 53 2.59 1.90 2.66
CA GLY A 53 2.14 3.28 2.69
C GLY A 53 2.82 4.09 3.80
N GLU A 54 2.91 3.54 5.00
CA GLU A 54 3.54 4.21 6.14
C GLU A 54 5.07 4.27 6.02
N LEU A 55 5.70 3.26 5.40
CA LEU A 55 7.11 3.32 5.03
C LEU A 55 7.38 4.39 3.98
N ALA A 56 6.54 4.48 2.95
CA ALA A 56 6.64 5.50 1.92
C ALA A 56 6.54 6.91 2.54
N ARG A 57 5.55 7.14 3.41
CA ARG A 57 5.38 8.44 4.09
C ARG A 57 6.62 8.85 4.88
N ARG A 58 7.23 7.93 5.64
CA ARG A 58 8.46 8.21 6.43
C ARG A 58 9.72 8.37 5.58
N LEU A 59 9.73 7.78 4.39
CA LEU A 59 10.77 8.03 3.38
C LEU A 59 10.54 9.33 2.60
N GLY A 60 9.43 10.04 2.86
CA GLY A 60 9.12 11.35 2.29
C GLY A 60 8.31 11.30 0.99
N PHE A 61 7.69 10.16 0.67
CA PHE A 61 6.75 10.07 -0.44
C PHE A 61 5.38 10.61 -0.04
N ARG A 62 4.62 11.06 -1.03
CA ARG A 62 3.24 11.50 -0.86
C ARG A 62 2.32 10.29 -1.00
N VAL A 63 1.76 9.85 0.11
CA VAL A 63 0.71 8.82 0.17
C VAL A 63 -0.44 9.43 0.97
N PRO A 64 -1.71 9.26 0.56
CA PRO A 64 -2.82 9.72 1.38
C PRO A 64 -2.73 9.10 2.78
N ARG A 65 -3.15 9.83 3.80
CA ARG A 65 -3.04 9.35 5.18
C ARG A 65 -3.89 8.09 5.35
N LEU A 66 -3.35 7.13 6.10
CA LEU A 66 -4.05 5.92 6.46
C LEU A 66 -4.67 6.05 7.86
N VAL A 67 -5.84 5.45 8.04
CA VAL A 67 -6.58 5.37 9.30
C VAL A 67 -7.17 3.98 9.46
N THR A 68 -7.50 3.59 10.68
CA THR A 68 -8.41 2.48 10.91
C THR A 68 -9.84 3.03 10.94
N LEU A 69 -10.75 2.32 10.28
CA LEU A 69 -12.17 2.65 10.26
C LEU A 69 -12.99 1.52 10.84
N ASP A 70 -13.66 1.77 11.96
CA ASP A 70 -14.65 0.84 12.48
C ASP A 70 -15.93 0.91 11.64
N LEU A 71 -16.34 -0.24 11.09
CA LEU A 71 -17.53 -0.37 10.25
C LEU A 71 -18.62 -1.12 11.00
N ASP A 72 -19.76 -0.46 11.23
CA ASP A 72 -21.01 -1.15 11.57
C ASP A 72 -21.67 -1.68 10.27
N PRO A 73 -21.86 -3.00 10.11
CA PRO A 73 -22.57 -3.59 8.98
C PRO A 73 -23.95 -3.00 8.67
N VAL A 74 -24.60 -2.35 9.66
CA VAL A 74 -25.88 -1.64 9.46
C VAL A 74 -25.81 -0.61 8.34
N LEU A 75 -24.63 -0.02 8.10
CA LEU A 75 -24.42 0.97 7.03
C LEU A 75 -24.64 0.39 5.63
N GLY A 76 -24.56 -0.93 5.47
CA GLY A 76 -24.79 -1.62 4.20
C GLY A 76 -26.25 -2.04 3.95
N LEU A 77 -27.18 -1.82 4.88
CA LEU A 77 -28.57 -2.28 4.71
C LEU A 77 -29.28 -1.63 3.51
N GLY A 78 -28.94 -0.37 3.21
CA GLY A 78 -29.53 0.39 2.10
C GLY A 78 -28.84 0.19 0.75
N GLU A 79 -27.76 -0.59 0.68
CA GLU A 79 -27.03 -0.84 -0.57
C GLU A 79 -27.83 -1.76 -1.50
N PRO A 80 -28.19 -1.31 -2.72
CA PRO A 80 -28.98 -2.12 -3.65
C PRO A 80 -28.24 -3.32 -4.24
N GLU A 81 -26.91 -3.26 -4.33
CA GLU A 81 -26.10 -4.33 -4.94
C GLU A 81 -25.75 -5.42 -3.91
N GLN A 82 -26.32 -6.62 -4.09
CA GLN A 82 -26.17 -7.73 -3.13
C GLN A 82 -24.70 -8.07 -2.84
N GLN A 83 -23.82 -8.03 -3.84
CA GLN A 83 -22.40 -8.30 -3.67
C GLN A 83 -21.74 -7.30 -2.71
N VAL A 84 -22.09 -6.02 -2.81
CA VAL A 84 -21.56 -4.96 -1.96
C VAL A 84 -22.16 -5.05 -0.56
N GLN A 85 -23.45 -5.37 -0.45
CA GLN A 85 -24.09 -5.63 0.83
C GLN A 85 -23.44 -6.80 1.59
N ASP A 86 -23.16 -7.90 0.89
CA ASP A 86 -22.50 -9.07 1.48
C ASP A 86 -21.07 -8.75 1.91
N LEU A 87 -20.35 -7.94 1.12
CA LEU A 87 -19.02 -7.44 1.46
C LEU A 87 -19.05 -6.57 2.73
N LEU A 88 -19.97 -5.62 2.84
CA LEU A 88 -20.15 -4.77 4.02
C LEU A 88 -20.49 -5.61 5.25
N ARG A 89 -21.39 -6.60 5.10
CA ARG A 89 -21.76 -7.53 6.18
C ARG A 89 -20.57 -8.36 6.66
N ALA A 90 -19.74 -8.84 5.74
CA ALA A 90 -18.55 -9.62 6.04
C ALA A 90 -17.39 -8.79 6.63
N SER A 91 -17.49 -7.46 6.56
CA SER A 91 -16.40 -6.54 6.94
C SER A 91 -16.68 -5.75 8.22
N GLY A 92 -17.63 -6.19 9.07
CA GLY A 92 -17.89 -5.53 10.35
C GLY A 92 -16.64 -5.45 11.23
N GLY A 93 -16.42 -4.30 11.87
CA GLY A 93 -15.25 -4.02 12.71
C GLY A 93 -14.16 -3.23 11.98
N THR A 94 -12.90 -3.48 12.32
CA THR A 94 -11.75 -2.67 11.90
C THR A 94 -11.34 -2.90 10.44
N ASN A 95 -11.54 -1.87 9.61
CA ASN A 95 -11.12 -1.80 8.20
C ASN A 95 -10.05 -0.73 8.00
N LEU A 96 -9.48 -0.68 6.78
CA LEU A 96 -8.51 0.35 6.41
C LEU A 96 -9.22 1.51 5.74
N GLY A 97 -8.99 2.73 6.22
CA GLY A 97 -9.34 3.96 5.53
C GLY A 97 -8.10 4.63 4.95
N MET A 98 -8.26 5.22 3.77
CA MET A 98 -7.27 6.08 3.13
C MET A 98 -7.94 7.42 2.82
N ASP A 99 -7.30 8.55 3.12
CA ASP A 99 -7.84 9.88 2.82
C ASP A 99 -8.29 9.95 1.35
N PHE A 100 -9.53 10.35 1.11
CA PHE A 100 -10.04 10.56 -0.25
C PHE A 100 -9.54 11.91 -0.78
N LEU A 101 -8.62 11.87 -1.74
CA LEU A 101 -8.07 13.06 -2.38
C LEU A 101 -9.06 13.62 -3.41
N SER A 102 -10.02 14.41 -2.95
CA SER A 102 -11.02 15.05 -3.81
C SER A 102 -10.36 15.90 -4.91
N GLY A 103 -10.78 15.68 -6.15
CA GLY A 103 -10.24 16.36 -7.33
C GLY A 103 -8.89 15.83 -7.83
N ALA A 104 -8.37 14.74 -7.25
CA ALA A 104 -7.21 14.06 -7.81
C ALA A 104 -7.52 13.45 -9.18
N LEU A 105 -6.52 13.44 -10.06
CA LEU A 105 -6.58 12.81 -11.38
C LEU A 105 -5.76 11.51 -11.34
N GLY A 106 -6.20 10.48 -12.04
CA GLY A 106 -5.35 9.33 -12.33
C GLY A 106 -4.11 9.77 -13.11
N PHE A 107 -2.93 9.31 -12.70
CA PHE A 107 -1.70 9.58 -13.42
C PHE A 107 -1.67 8.78 -14.73
N ASP A 108 -1.45 9.46 -15.84
CA ASP A 108 -1.14 8.86 -17.15
C ASP A 108 0.28 9.28 -17.57
N PRO A 109 1.22 8.32 -17.78
CA PRO A 109 2.59 8.62 -18.17
C PRO A 109 2.72 9.24 -19.58
N LEU A 110 1.64 9.34 -20.36
CA LEU A 110 1.58 10.09 -21.61
C LEU A 110 1.10 11.53 -21.41
N ALA A 111 0.33 11.80 -20.35
CA ALA A 111 -0.26 13.11 -20.09
C ALA A 111 0.57 13.97 -19.11
N PHE A 112 1.33 13.33 -18.21
CA PHE A 112 2.10 14.01 -17.18
C PHE A 112 3.60 13.75 -17.30
N THR A 113 4.41 14.73 -16.87
CA THR A 113 5.87 14.62 -16.81
C THR A 113 6.32 14.42 -15.37
N VAL A 114 7.33 13.59 -15.16
CA VAL A 114 7.96 13.35 -13.86
C VAL A 114 9.45 13.60 -13.98
N ASP A 115 10.05 14.24 -12.98
CA ASP A 115 11.49 14.48 -12.93
C ASP A 115 12.25 13.15 -12.73
N PRO A 116 13.40 12.94 -13.40
CA PRO A 116 14.24 11.75 -13.23
C PRO A 116 14.54 11.36 -11.78
N ALA A 117 14.74 12.33 -10.89
CA ALA A 117 15.02 12.07 -9.48
C ALA A 117 13.76 11.56 -8.73
N GLU A 118 12.59 12.14 -8.98
CA GLU A 118 11.33 11.64 -8.40
C GLU A 118 10.98 10.24 -8.93
N ALA A 119 11.13 10.03 -10.24
CA ALA A 119 10.96 8.72 -10.86
C ALA A 119 11.94 7.68 -10.28
N GLY A 120 13.22 8.05 -10.10
CA GLY A 120 14.24 7.23 -9.47
C GLY A 120 13.85 6.77 -8.06
N ARG A 121 13.38 7.71 -7.24
CA ARG A 121 12.93 7.42 -5.87
C ARG A 121 11.77 6.43 -5.85
N ILE A 122 10.76 6.64 -6.69
CA ILE A 122 9.56 5.79 -6.72
C ILE A 122 9.92 4.39 -7.24
N VAL A 123 10.64 4.28 -8.36
CA VAL A 123 11.06 2.97 -8.91
C VAL A 123 11.92 2.21 -7.90
N TRP A 124 12.85 2.89 -7.22
CA TRP A 124 13.66 2.25 -6.18
C TRP A 124 12.79 1.76 -5.00
N PHE A 125 11.79 2.54 -4.59
CA PHE A 125 10.89 2.17 -3.51
C PHE A 125 9.98 0.99 -3.89
N ASP A 126 9.40 1.00 -5.09
CA ASP A 126 8.62 -0.11 -5.63
C ASP A 126 9.46 -1.37 -5.79
N ALA A 127 10.74 -1.22 -6.15
CA ALA A 127 11.69 -2.30 -6.05
C ALA A 127 11.81 -2.77 -4.60
N LEU A 128 12.11 -1.92 -3.62
CA LEU A 128 12.24 -2.33 -2.21
C LEU A 128 11.04 -3.15 -1.70
N ILE A 129 9.80 -2.75 -2.00
CA ILE A 129 8.59 -3.45 -1.52
C ILE A 129 8.09 -4.56 -2.46
N ASN A 130 8.79 -4.77 -3.59
CA ASN A 130 8.40 -5.67 -4.68
C ASN A 130 6.98 -5.39 -5.22
N ASN A 131 6.73 -4.12 -5.56
CA ASN A 131 5.50 -3.70 -6.21
C ASN A 131 5.53 -4.02 -7.71
N VAL A 132 4.91 -5.12 -8.10
CA VAL A 132 4.80 -5.51 -9.52
C VAL A 132 3.56 -4.95 -10.20
N ASP A 133 2.66 -4.31 -9.45
CA ASP A 133 1.38 -3.83 -9.96
C ASP A 133 1.45 -2.40 -10.51
N ARG A 134 2.50 -1.63 -10.15
CA ARG A 134 2.74 -0.28 -10.65
C ARG A 134 3.25 -0.27 -12.09
N SER A 135 2.35 -0.47 -13.04
CA SER A 135 2.66 -0.53 -14.46
C SER A 135 2.10 0.67 -15.22
N TRP A 136 2.54 0.89 -16.46
CA TRP A 136 1.96 1.94 -17.31
C TRP A 136 0.45 1.73 -17.61
N ARG A 137 -0.07 0.50 -17.46
CA ARG A 137 -1.50 0.18 -17.63
C ARG A 137 -2.31 0.40 -16.35
N ASN A 138 -1.67 0.20 -15.20
CA ASN A 138 -2.24 0.43 -13.88
C ASN A 138 -1.25 1.22 -13.02
N PRO A 139 -1.14 2.55 -13.21
CA PRO A 139 -0.10 3.30 -12.54
C PRO A 139 -0.25 3.38 -11.02
N ASN A 140 -1.45 3.20 -10.46
CA ASN A 140 -1.73 3.37 -9.03
C ASN A 140 -1.11 4.66 -8.46
N LEU A 141 -1.08 5.70 -9.27
CA LEU A 141 -0.52 7.01 -9.00
C LEU A 141 -1.60 8.04 -9.27
N LEU A 142 -1.63 9.08 -8.45
CA LEU A 142 -2.54 10.22 -8.62
C LEU A 142 -1.75 11.51 -8.83
N MET A 143 -2.30 12.42 -9.62
CA MET A 143 -1.89 13.81 -9.65
C MET A 143 -2.88 14.62 -8.81
N TRP A 144 -2.41 15.24 -7.74
CA TRP A 144 -3.23 16.05 -6.85
C TRP A 144 -2.50 17.34 -6.49
N HIS A 145 -3.16 18.48 -6.76
CA HIS A 145 -2.56 19.82 -6.64
C HIS A 145 -1.20 19.99 -7.34
N GLY A 146 -1.01 19.32 -8.49
CA GLY A 146 0.23 19.39 -9.28
C GLY A 146 1.33 18.45 -8.80
N GLU A 147 1.10 17.67 -7.75
CA GLU A 147 2.08 16.76 -7.16
C GLU A 147 1.70 15.30 -7.45
N LEU A 148 2.71 14.42 -7.51
CA LEU A 148 2.53 12.98 -7.71
C LEU A 148 2.33 12.27 -6.36
N TRP A 149 1.28 11.45 -6.25
CA TRP A 149 0.89 10.70 -5.06
C TRP A 149 0.82 9.21 -5.33
N LEU A 150 1.33 8.40 -4.41
CA LEU A 150 1.30 6.94 -4.46
C LEU A 150 0.05 6.43 -3.76
N ILE A 151 -0.66 5.54 -4.43
CA ILE A 151 -1.76 4.76 -3.86
C ILE A 151 -1.56 3.28 -4.15
N ASP A 152 -2.40 2.48 -3.54
CA ASP A 152 -2.58 1.04 -3.76
C ASP A 152 -1.30 0.20 -3.73
N HIS A 153 -0.82 -0.03 -2.51
CA HIS A 153 0.30 -0.94 -2.20
C HIS A 153 -0.19 -2.34 -1.82
N GLY A 154 -1.48 -2.64 -1.99
CA GLY A 154 -2.08 -3.91 -1.57
C GLY A 154 -1.55 -5.15 -2.30
N ALA A 155 -0.97 -4.98 -3.49
CA ALA A 155 -0.38 -6.04 -4.31
C ALA A 155 1.17 -6.11 -4.22
N THR A 156 1.73 -5.64 -3.10
CA THR A 156 3.17 -5.64 -2.83
C THR A 156 3.58 -6.82 -1.93
N MET A 157 4.88 -7.02 -1.71
CA MET A 157 5.40 -8.00 -0.75
C MET A 157 4.88 -9.43 -0.93
N ILE A 158 4.76 -9.90 -2.18
CA ILE A 158 4.17 -11.21 -2.55
C ILE A 158 4.69 -12.38 -1.70
N TRP A 159 5.93 -12.29 -1.20
CA TRP A 159 6.51 -13.28 -0.28
C TRP A 159 5.70 -13.53 1.00
N HIS A 160 4.88 -12.58 1.45
CA HIS A 160 4.04 -12.75 2.63
C HIS A 160 2.92 -13.78 2.43
N HIS A 161 2.69 -14.24 1.20
CA HIS A 161 1.83 -15.39 0.91
C HIS A 161 2.58 -16.73 1.03
N ASN A 162 3.91 -16.71 1.18
CA ASN A 162 4.77 -17.88 1.33
C ASN A 162 6.01 -17.58 2.20
N TRP A 163 5.81 -17.52 3.52
CA TRP A 163 6.85 -17.18 4.49
C TRP A 163 8.12 -18.04 4.43
N PRO A 164 8.08 -19.37 4.22
CA PRO A 164 9.28 -20.17 4.02
C PRO A 164 10.18 -19.70 2.87
N GLY A 165 9.61 -19.01 1.87
CA GLY A 165 10.33 -18.45 0.74
C GLY A 165 10.81 -17.00 0.94
N ALA A 166 10.48 -16.35 2.05
CA ALA A 166 10.68 -14.90 2.22
C ALA A 166 12.16 -14.47 2.13
N GLU A 167 13.08 -15.25 2.70
CA GLU A 167 14.52 -14.98 2.63
C GLU A 167 15.04 -15.00 1.18
N LYS A 168 14.63 -16.00 0.40
CA LYS A 168 14.97 -16.08 -1.04
C LYS A 168 14.35 -14.93 -1.82
N SER A 169 13.13 -14.55 -1.48
CA SER A 169 12.42 -13.43 -2.12
C SER A 169 13.07 -12.09 -1.84
N ALA A 170 13.66 -11.87 -0.65
CA ALA A 170 14.38 -10.63 -0.33
C ALA A 170 15.48 -10.33 -1.36
N ALA A 171 16.18 -11.37 -1.81
CA ALA A 171 17.25 -11.31 -2.80
C ALA A 171 16.74 -11.27 -4.25
N ARG A 172 15.45 -11.39 -4.52
CA ARG A 172 14.95 -11.51 -5.90
C ARG A 172 15.13 -10.20 -6.69
N PRO A 173 15.59 -10.24 -7.95
CA PRO A 173 15.61 -9.07 -8.82
C PRO A 173 14.22 -8.46 -9.03
N TYR A 174 14.20 -7.17 -9.33
CA TYR A 174 13.00 -6.42 -9.69
C TYR A 174 13.09 -5.99 -11.14
N ASP A 175 12.14 -6.43 -11.96
CA ASP A 175 12.03 -6.01 -13.36
C ASP A 175 11.10 -4.79 -13.43
N ALA A 176 11.66 -3.65 -13.82
CA ALA A 176 10.96 -2.38 -13.93
C ALA A 176 10.66 -2.01 -15.40
N ALA A 177 10.80 -2.94 -16.36
CA ALA A 177 10.59 -2.65 -17.77
C ALA A 177 9.19 -2.10 -18.09
N ASP A 178 8.16 -2.63 -17.43
CA ASP A 178 6.76 -2.19 -17.57
C ASP A 178 6.34 -1.11 -16.56
N HIS A 179 7.28 -0.64 -15.73
CA HIS A 179 6.97 0.31 -14.66
C HIS A 179 6.42 1.62 -15.22
N ALA A 180 5.38 2.18 -14.57
CA ALA A 180 4.70 3.40 -15.03
C ALA A 180 5.67 4.57 -15.27
N LEU A 181 6.75 4.62 -14.49
CA LEU A 181 7.76 5.67 -14.55
C LEU A 181 9.04 5.32 -15.33
N ALA A 182 9.12 4.13 -15.94
CA ALA A 182 10.34 3.67 -16.62
C ALA A 182 10.82 4.63 -17.72
N ARG A 183 9.87 5.31 -18.39
CA ARG A 183 10.16 6.24 -19.49
C ARG A 183 10.79 7.57 -19.07
N PHE A 184 10.81 7.91 -17.79
CA PHE A 184 11.28 9.21 -17.28
C PHE A 184 12.76 9.21 -16.87
N ALA A 185 13.55 8.29 -17.43
CA ALA A 185 14.97 8.09 -17.10
C ALA A 185 15.27 8.08 -15.58
N PRO A 186 14.65 7.17 -14.79
CA PRO A 186 14.79 7.14 -13.33
C PRO A 186 16.25 7.14 -12.85
N ASP A 187 16.63 8.12 -12.01
CA ASP A 187 17.95 8.16 -11.36
C ASP A 187 17.99 7.23 -10.13
N LEU A 188 18.20 5.94 -10.40
CA LEU A 188 18.25 4.90 -9.36
C LEU A 188 19.48 5.01 -8.45
N ALA A 189 20.58 5.56 -8.95
CA ALA A 189 21.82 5.68 -8.18
C ALA A 189 21.65 6.71 -7.05
N SER A 190 21.12 7.88 -7.38
CA SER A 190 20.82 8.91 -6.38
C SER A 190 19.72 8.46 -5.42
N ALA A 191 18.68 7.78 -5.93
CA ALA A 191 17.62 7.23 -5.09
C ALA A 191 18.15 6.21 -4.07
N ALA A 192 19.00 5.27 -4.49
CA ALA A 192 19.60 4.29 -3.60
C ALA A 192 20.51 4.93 -2.55
N ALA A 193 21.29 5.95 -2.93
CA ALA A 193 22.17 6.67 -2.01
C ALA A 193 21.39 7.42 -0.92
N ASP A 194 20.22 7.99 -1.25
CA ASP A 194 19.37 8.70 -0.30
C ASP A 194 18.50 7.76 0.57
N LEU A 195 17.82 6.80 -0.05
CA LEU A 195 16.75 6.04 0.60
C LEU A 195 17.26 4.81 1.35
N ALA A 196 18.25 4.07 0.81
CA ALA A 196 18.69 2.82 1.42
C ALA A 196 19.20 2.99 2.87
N PRO A 197 20.02 4.01 3.21
CA PRO A 197 20.49 4.22 4.58
C PRO A 197 19.38 4.56 5.57
N ARG A 198 18.22 5.03 5.09
CA ARG A 198 17.07 5.41 5.92
C ARG A 198 16.20 4.22 6.30
N VAL A 199 16.30 3.09 5.57
CA VAL A 199 15.57 1.85 5.88
C VAL A 199 16.30 1.10 6.99
N THR A 200 16.02 1.48 8.23
CA THR A 200 16.63 0.91 9.44
C THR A 200 15.69 -0.06 10.15
N GLU A 201 16.23 -0.85 11.09
CA GLU A 201 15.42 -1.68 11.99
C GLU A 201 14.40 -0.86 12.77
N ASP A 202 14.81 0.30 13.30
CA ASP A 202 13.93 1.19 14.06
C ASP A 202 12.77 1.73 13.19
N LEU A 203 13.07 2.17 11.96
CA LEU A 203 12.04 2.64 11.04
C LEU A 203 11.05 1.50 10.73
N LEU A 204 11.55 0.30 10.47
CA LEU A 204 10.72 -0.86 10.15
C LEU A 204 9.89 -1.33 11.35
N ALA A 205 10.44 -1.26 12.57
CA ALA A 205 9.69 -1.53 13.79
C ALA A 205 8.56 -0.49 13.97
N GLU A 206 8.84 0.79 13.73
CA GLU A 206 7.84 1.86 13.80
C GLU A 206 6.70 1.63 12.80
N VAL A 207 6.99 1.43 11.52
CA VAL A 207 5.94 1.25 10.50
C VAL A 207 5.19 -0.06 10.67
N THR A 208 5.88 -1.13 11.06
CA THR A 208 5.19 -2.38 11.29
C THR A 208 4.25 -2.24 12.46
N ALA A 209 4.57 -1.50 13.53
CA ALA A 209 3.70 -1.24 14.68
C ALA A 209 2.38 -0.49 14.33
N GLU A 210 2.29 0.15 13.17
CA GLU A 210 1.06 0.80 12.69
C GLU A 210 -0.05 -0.21 12.32
N ILE A 211 0.30 -1.45 12.00
CA ILE A 211 -0.66 -2.48 11.56
C ILE A 211 -1.54 -2.93 12.74
N PRO A 212 -2.87 -3.01 12.62
CA PRO A 212 -3.74 -3.58 13.66
C PRO A 212 -3.45 -5.06 13.94
N ASP A 213 -3.41 -5.46 15.23
CA ASP A 213 -3.18 -6.85 15.64
C ASP A 213 -4.23 -7.82 15.08
N VAL A 214 -5.48 -7.38 14.97
CA VAL A 214 -6.58 -8.18 14.41
C VAL A 214 -6.32 -8.62 12.97
N TRP A 215 -5.51 -7.88 12.21
CA TRP A 215 -5.11 -8.26 10.85
C TRP A 215 -3.92 -9.22 10.80
N LEU A 216 -3.19 -9.38 11.92
CA LEU A 216 -2.00 -10.22 12.03
C LEU A 216 -2.29 -11.55 12.76
N ALA A 217 -3.28 -11.57 13.67
CA ALA A 217 -3.57 -12.70 14.55
C ALA A 217 -3.86 -14.01 13.81
N GLY A 218 -3.28 -15.14 14.20
CA GLY A 218 -3.56 -16.43 13.58
C GLY A 218 -2.98 -16.60 12.17
N GLU A 219 -1.97 -15.83 11.80
CA GLU A 219 -1.19 -16.09 10.59
C GLU A 219 -0.41 -17.41 10.72
N PRO A 220 -0.55 -18.36 9.78
CA PRO A 220 0.16 -19.63 9.86
C PRO A 220 1.68 -19.46 9.89
N GLY A 221 2.32 -20.11 10.87
CA GLY A 221 3.78 -20.05 11.06
C GLY A 221 4.26 -18.97 12.03
N PHE A 222 3.35 -18.23 12.67
CA PHE A 222 3.65 -17.23 13.69
C PHE A 222 2.72 -17.39 14.89
N ASP A 223 3.29 -17.37 16.09
CA ASP A 223 2.51 -17.53 17.32
C ASP A 223 1.91 -16.19 17.77
N THR A 224 2.55 -15.07 17.41
CA THR A 224 2.14 -13.72 17.82
C THR A 224 2.21 -12.70 16.67
N PRO A 225 1.39 -11.62 16.70
CA PRO A 225 1.52 -10.49 15.78
C PRO A 225 2.93 -9.90 15.72
N ASP A 226 3.63 -9.84 16.85
CA ASP A 226 4.98 -9.28 16.92
C ASP A 226 6.04 -10.11 16.19
N GLU A 227 5.92 -11.44 16.20
CA GLU A 227 6.80 -12.29 15.39
C GLU A 227 6.60 -12.05 13.90
N LEU A 228 5.35 -11.87 13.48
CA LEU A 228 4.99 -11.56 12.11
C LEU A 228 5.51 -10.16 11.69
N ARG A 229 5.37 -9.14 12.53
CA ARG A 229 5.96 -7.80 12.31
C ARG A 229 7.48 -7.89 12.11
N ARG A 230 8.18 -8.63 12.98
CA ARG A 230 9.63 -8.86 12.86
C ARG A 230 10.01 -9.59 11.56
N ALA A 231 9.18 -10.51 11.08
CA ALA A 231 9.42 -11.20 9.82
C ALA A 231 9.33 -10.24 8.62
N TYR A 232 8.30 -9.38 8.57
CA TYR A 232 8.21 -8.32 7.57
C TYR A 232 9.44 -7.40 7.60
N ALA A 233 9.79 -6.89 8.78
CA ALA A 233 10.95 -6.00 8.96
C ALA A 233 12.25 -6.66 8.47
N ARG A 234 12.51 -7.92 8.86
CA ARG A 234 13.72 -8.65 8.45
C ARG A 234 13.82 -8.79 6.93
N THR A 235 12.71 -9.11 6.26
CA THR A 235 12.70 -9.27 4.79
C THR A 235 12.96 -7.93 4.08
N LEU A 236 12.32 -6.85 4.52
CA LEU A 236 12.52 -5.52 3.94
C LEU A 236 13.93 -4.99 4.18
N LEU A 237 14.48 -5.18 5.39
CA LEU A 237 15.85 -4.77 5.72
C LEU A 237 16.87 -5.50 4.85
N ALA A 238 16.76 -6.83 4.74
CA ALA A 238 17.63 -7.63 3.90
C ALA A 238 17.56 -7.20 2.43
N ARG A 239 16.35 -6.85 1.96
CA ARG A 239 16.13 -6.37 0.60
C ARG A 239 16.72 -4.99 0.35
N ALA A 240 16.56 -4.04 1.29
CA ALA A 240 17.13 -2.69 1.20
C ALA A 240 18.65 -2.70 1.00
N ALA A 241 19.35 -3.66 1.62
CA ALA A 241 20.79 -3.81 1.50
C ALA A 241 21.28 -4.21 0.10
N VAL A 242 20.45 -4.87 -0.71
CA VAL A 242 20.87 -5.47 -1.99
C VAL A 242 20.09 -4.99 -3.21
N ILE A 243 18.94 -4.35 -3.03
CA ILE A 243 18.00 -4.10 -4.13
C ILE A 243 18.56 -3.16 -5.20
N ARG A 244 19.39 -2.18 -4.83
CA ARG A 244 20.02 -1.23 -5.76
C ARG A 244 20.72 -1.91 -6.94
N ASP A 245 21.37 -3.04 -6.70
CA ASP A 245 22.16 -3.74 -7.72
C ASP A 245 21.33 -4.82 -8.45
N ARG A 246 20.01 -4.89 -8.16
CA ARG A 246 19.09 -5.93 -8.65
C ARG A 246 17.83 -5.36 -9.31
N ILE A 247 17.82 -4.07 -9.62
CA ILE A 247 16.79 -3.46 -10.48
C ILE A 247 17.21 -3.63 -11.93
N GLN A 248 16.28 -4.10 -12.77
CA GLN A 248 16.47 -4.39 -14.18
C GLN A 248 15.39 -3.66 -15.01
N GLY A 249 15.57 -3.58 -16.33
CA GLY A 249 14.54 -3.04 -17.23
C GLY A 249 14.49 -1.51 -17.36
N ILE A 250 15.28 -0.77 -16.58
CA ILE A 250 15.51 0.67 -16.77
C ILE A 250 16.77 0.87 -17.63
N LYS A 251 16.66 1.65 -18.71
CA LYS A 251 17.76 1.99 -19.64
C LYS A 251 18.24 3.41 -19.43
#